data_AF-A0A7W8UQX5-F1
#
_entry.id   AF-A0A7W8UQX5-F1
#
_cell.length_a   1.000
_cell.length_b   1.000
_cell.length_c   1.000
_cell.angle_alpha   90.00
_cell.angle_beta   90.00
_cell.angle_gamma   90.00
#
_symmetry.space_group_name_H-M   'P 1'
#
loop_
_entity.id
_entity.type
_entity.pdbx_description
1 polymer ?
#
loop_
_entity_poly.entity_id
_entity_poly.type
_entity_poly.pdbx_seq_one_letter_code
_entity_poly.pdbx_strand_id
1 'polypeptide(L)' 'MIRSDQIRARALHDAARLRDALALIADLAEGTHSAMTLPDIARIARAALVGPEPPDPRQQSGAATH' A
#
# COMPACT_ATOMS: atom_id res chain seq x y z
N MET A 1 3.75 19.13 18.11
CA MET A 1 4.83 18.28 17.55
C MET A 1 4.31 16.98 16.92
N ILE A 2 3.35 16.29 17.56
CA ILE A 2 2.77 14.99 17.14
C ILE A 2 2.29 14.89 15.68
N ARG A 3 1.72 15.96 15.10
CA ARG A 3 1.17 15.93 13.74
C ARG A 3 2.26 15.76 12.66
N SER A 4 3.43 16.38 12.84
CA SER A 4 4.52 16.31 11.87
C SER A 4 5.16 14.92 11.85
N ASP A 5 5.29 14.29 13.01
CA ASP A 5 5.80 12.92 13.12
C ASP A 5 4.84 11.89 12.51
N GLN A 6 3.52 12.08 12.68
CA GLN A 6 2.51 11.24 12.03
C GLN A 6 2.54 11.35 10.49
N ILE A 7 2.67 12.57 9.97
CA ILE A 7 2.82 12.80 8.51
C ILE A 7 4.10 12.15 7.99
N ARG A 8 5.21 12.31 8.71
CA ARG A 8 6.50 11.70 8.35
C ARG A 8 6.43 10.18 8.38
N ALA A 9 5.85 9.59 9.42
CA ALA A 9 5.69 8.15 9.54
C ALA A 9 4.81 7.59 8.41
N ARG A 10 3.72 8.27 8.07
CA ARG A 10 2.84 7.92 6.94
C ARG A 10 3.61 7.96 5.62
N ALA A 11 4.35 9.03 5.35
CA ALA A 11 5.13 9.18 4.12
C ALA A 11 6.21 8.08 3.97
N LEU A 12 6.90 7.74 5.05
CA LEU A 12 7.89 6.65 5.05
C LEU A 12 7.26 5.28 4.79
N HIS A 13 6.09 5.02 5.39
CA HIS A 13 5.34 3.79 5.18
C HIS A 13 4.82 3.68 3.73
N ASP A 14 4.22 4.75 3.20
CA ASP A 14 3.75 4.79 1.81
C ASP A 14 4.91 4.63 0.81
N ALA A 15 6.06 5.24 1.07
CA ALA A 15 7.26 5.09 0.25
C ALA A 15 7.82 3.66 0.29
N ALA A 16 7.83 3.01 1.45
CA ALA A 16 8.25 1.61 1.56
C ALA A 16 7.33 0.69 0.75
N ARG A 17 6.00 0.81 0.94
CA ARG A 17 5.01 0.04 0.18
C ARG A 17 5.15 0.25 -1.33
N LEU A 18 5.38 1.49 -1.77
CA LEU A 18 5.54 1.79 -3.19
C LEU A 18 6.79 1.12 -3.78
N ARG A 19 7.92 1.12 -3.05
CA ARG A 19 9.13 0.43 -3.50
C ARG A 19 8.92 -1.07 -3.65
N ASP A 20 8.26 -1.70 -2.69
CA ASP A 20 7.99 -3.13 -2.74
C ASP A 20 7.08 -3.49 -3.93
N ALA A 21 6.06 -2.67 -4.19
CA ALA A 21 5.18 -2.85 -5.34
C ALA A 21 5.92 -2.68 -6.68
N LEU A 22 6.83 -1.72 -6.77
CA LEU A 22 7.63 -1.51 -7.98
C LEU A 22 8.59 -2.67 -8.24
N ALA A 23 9.23 -3.22 -7.20
CA ALA A 23 10.07 -4.41 -7.33
C ALA A 23 9.25 -5.59 -7.90
N LEU A 24 8.07 -5.84 -7.35
CA LEU A 24 7.21 -6.93 -7.81
C LEU A 24 6.67 -6.71 -9.23
N ILE A 25 6.41 -5.46 -9.63
CA ILE A 25 6.06 -5.12 -11.01
C ILE A 25 7.22 -5.39 -11.96
N ALA A 26 8.46 -5.05 -11.58
CA ALA A 26 9.65 -5.32 -12.37
C ALA A 26 9.85 -6.83 -12.56
N ASP A 27 9.73 -7.61 -11.47
CA ASP A 27 9.83 -9.07 -11.51
C ASP A 27 8.78 -9.69 -12.45
N LEU A 28 7.54 -9.20 -12.41
CA LEU A 28 6.47 -9.65 -13.32
C LEU A 28 6.75 -9.28 -14.77
N ALA A 29 7.23 -8.06 -15.02
CA ALA A 29 7.53 -7.56 -16.35
C ALA A 29 8.72 -8.28 -16.99
N GLU A 30 9.72 -8.70 -16.21
CA GLU A 30 10.91 -9.37 -16.71
C GLU A 30 10.74 -10.89 -16.80
N GLY A 31 10.01 -11.50 -15.84
CA GLY A 31 9.96 -12.95 -15.68
C GLY A 31 8.79 -13.65 -16.37
N THR A 32 7.64 -13.00 -16.55
CA THR A 32 6.41 -13.67 -17.04
C THR A 32 5.70 -12.84 -18.10
N HIS A 33 5.64 -13.37 -19.32
CA HIS A 33 4.87 -12.77 -20.42
C HIS A 33 3.61 -13.60 -20.69
N SER A 34 2.57 -13.31 -19.94
CA SER A 34 1.22 -13.84 -20.14
C SER A 34 0.25 -12.70 -20.44
N ALA A 35 -0.91 -13.02 -21.03
CA ALA A 35 -2.01 -12.06 -21.17
C ALA A 35 -2.44 -11.45 -19.81
N MET A 36 -2.13 -12.13 -18.70
CA MET A 36 -2.44 -11.66 -17.34
C MET A 36 -1.42 -10.71 -16.73
N THR A 37 -0.21 -10.59 -17.29
CA THR A 37 0.87 -9.78 -16.71
C THR A 37 0.47 -8.31 -16.58
N LEU A 38 -0.11 -7.72 -17.63
CA LEU A 38 -0.56 -6.32 -17.60
C LEU A 38 -1.71 -6.07 -16.60
N PRO A 39 -2.79 -6.88 -16.57
CA PRO A 39 -3.81 -6.79 -15.53
C PRO A 39 -3.26 -6.88 -14.10
N ASP A 40 -2.31 -7.79 -13.85
CA ASP A 40 -1.70 -7.97 -12.54
C ASP A 40 -0.86 -6.77 -12.13
N ILE A 41 0.00 -6.26 -13.03
CA ILE A 41 0.76 -5.02 -12.81
C ILE A 41 -0.19 -3.86 -12.46
N ALA A 42 -1.28 -3.69 -13.20
CA ALA A 42 -2.27 -2.64 -12.94
C ALA A 42 -2.97 -2.82 -11.58
N ARG A 43 -3.23 -4.07 -11.15
CA ARG A 43 -3.80 -4.37 -9.82
C ARG A 43 -2.82 -3.99 -8.71
N ILE A 44 -1.56 -4.38 -8.83
CA ILE A 44 -0.51 -4.10 -7.84
C ILE A 44 -0.25 -2.59 -7.73
N ALA A 45 -0.12 -1.90 -8.87
CA ALA A 45 0.08 -0.45 -8.91
C ALA A 45 -1.06 0.31 -8.20
N ARG A 46 -2.32 -0.05 -8.47
CA ARG A 46 -3.48 0.58 -7.81
C ARG A 46 -3.47 0.35 -6.31
N ALA A 47 -3.19 -0.87 -5.86
CA ALA A 47 -3.11 -1.19 -4.43
C ALA A 47 -1.98 -0.42 -3.71
N ALA A 48 -0.87 -0.16 -4.41
CA ALA A 48 0.24 0.60 -3.84
C ALA A 48 -0.05 2.11 -3.75
N LEU A 49 -0.72 2.68 -4.77
CA LEU A 49 -1.05 4.10 -4.88
C LEU A 49 -2.23 4.50 -4.01
N VAL A 50 -3.27 3.66 -3.93
CA VAL A 50 -4.39 3.85 -3.02
C VAL A 50 -3.95 3.34 -1.66
N GLY A 51 -3.29 4.21 -0.88
CA GLY A 51 -2.87 3.86 0.47
C GLY A 51 -4.07 3.39 1.30
N PRO A 52 -3.87 2.48 2.27
CA PRO A 52 -4.95 2.08 3.16
C PRO A 52 -5.52 3.34 3.81
N GLU A 53 -6.85 3.44 3.79
CA GLU A 53 -7.55 4.43 4.60
C GLU A 53 -7.05 4.24 6.04
N PRO A 54 -6.53 5.29 6.70
CA PRO A 54 -6.16 5.16 8.10
C PRO A 54 -7.39 4.62 8.83
N PRO A 55 -7.26 3.58 9.68
CA PRO A 55 -8.40 3.08 10.43
C PRO A 55 -9.07 4.26 11.14
N ASP A 56 -10.36 4.48 10.87
CA ASP A 56 -11.13 5.56 11.49
C ASP A 56 -10.93 5.44 13.02
N PRO A 57 -10.50 6.49 13.74
CA PRO A 57 -10.34 6.43 15.18
C PRO A 57 -11.61 5.96 15.91
N ARG A 58 -12.78 6.12 15.29
CA ARG A 58 -14.08 5.64 15.80
C ARG A 58 -14.27 4.13 15.64
N GLN A 59 -13.52 3.46 14.76
CA GLN A 59 -13.51 2.01 14.62
C GLN A 59 -12.49 1.32 15.54
N GLN A 60 -11.48 2.05 16.05
CA GLN A 60 -10.54 1.50 17.05
C GLN A 60 -11.16 1.35 18.45
N SER A 61 -12.26 2.07 18.73
CA SER A 61 -12.96 2.03 20.03
C SER A 61 -14.04 0.93 20.11
N GLY A 62 -14.19 0.09 19.08
CA GLY A 62 -15.21 -0.96 19.00
C GLY A 62 -14.74 -2.38 19.31
N ALA A 63 -13.48 -2.60 19.69
CA ALA A 63 -12.94 -3.92 20.04
C ALA A 63 -12.93 -4.19 21.56
N ALA A 64 -13.84 -3.55 22.29
CA ALA A 64 -14.17 -3.93 23.66
C ALA A 64 -15.68 -4.03 23.74
N THR A 65 -16.22 -5.24 23.67
CA THR A 65 -17.31 -5.77 24.52
C THR A 65 -17.92 -7.02 23.85
N HIS A 66 -17.75 -8.15 24.56
CA HIS A 66 -18.48 -9.44 24.53
C HIS A 66 -18.37 -10.37 23.32
#